data_AF-A0A962K0N4-F1
#
_entry.id   AF-A0A962K0N4-F1
#
_cell.length_a   1.000
_cell.length_b   1.000
_cell.length_c   1.000
_cell.angle_alpha   90.00
_cell.angle_beta   90.00
_cell.angle_gamma   90.00
#
_symmetry.space_group_name_H-M   'P 1'
#
loop_
_entity.id
_entity.type
_entity.pdbx_description
1 polymer ?
#
loop_
_entity_poly.entity_id
_entity_poly.type
_entity_poly.pdbx_seq_one_letter_code
_entity_poly.pdbx_strand_id
1 'polypeptide(L)' 'DMNTDHTLEEVGKQFDVTRERIRQIEAKALRKLRHPTRSDHLRSFLDE' A
#
# COMPACT_ATOMS: atom_id res chain seq x y z
N ASP A 1 4.86 -9.79 -15.60
CA ASP A 1 3.62 -10.19 -14.89
C ASP A 1 3.44 -9.46 -13.57
N MET A 2 3.24 -8.14 -13.60
CA MET A 2 2.94 -7.33 -12.40
C MET A 2 1.49 -6.81 -12.45
N ASN A 3 0.56 -7.62 -12.99
CA ASN A 3 -0.81 -7.20 -13.26
C ASN A 3 -1.85 -8.00 -12.45
N THR A 4 -1.40 -8.71 -11.42
CA THR A 4 -2.27 -9.39 -10.47
C THR A 4 -2.12 -8.70 -9.12
N ASP A 5 -3.24 -8.25 -8.56
CA ASP A 5 -3.29 -7.89 -7.14
C ASP A 5 -2.85 -9.10 -6.32
N HIS A 6 -1.95 -8.86 -5.36
CA HIS A 6 -1.45 -9.91 -4.47
C HIS A 6 -2.18 -9.81 -3.13
N THR A 7 -2.56 -10.95 -2.58
CA THR A 7 -3.08 -11.02 -1.22
C THR A 7 -1.98 -10.72 -0.21
N LEU A 8 -2.35 -10.23 0.99
CA LEU A 8 -1.38 -9.99 2.07
C LEU A 8 -0.58 -11.24 2.46
N GLU A 9 -1.14 -12.43 2.24
CA GLU A 9 -0.48 -13.72 2.49
C GLU A 9 0.61 -14.00 1.44
N GLU A 10 0.32 -13.77 0.16
CA GLU A 10 1.28 -13.95 -0.93
C GLU A 10 2.44 -12.96 -0.81
N VAL A 11 2.15 -11.69 -0.51
CA VAL A 11 3.18 -10.68 -0.23
C VAL A 11 3.99 -11.10 1.01
N GLY A 12 3.34 -11.60 2.06
CA GLY A 12 4.03 -12.12 3.23
C GLY A 12 5.06 -13.18 2.88
N LYS A 13 4.67 -14.17 2.07
CA LYS A 13 5.57 -15.24 1.60
C LYS A 13 6.73 -14.73 0.74
N GLN A 14 6.49 -13.75 -0.15
CA GLN A 14 7.54 -13.17 -1.00
C GLN A 14 8.61 -12.42 -0.19
N PHE A 15 8.21 -11.76 0.89
CA PHE A 15 9.09 -10.96 1.74
C PHE A 15 9.56 -11.68 3.01
N ASP A 16 9.25 -12.97 3.16
CA ASP A 16 9.53 -13.79 4.35
C ASP A 16 9.04 -13.14 5.66
N VAL A 17 7.81 -12.63 5.63
CA VAL A 17 7.16 -11.99 6.77
C VAL A 17 5.72 -12.48 6.93
N THR A 18 5.15 -12.23 8.11
CA THR A 18 3.77 -12.62 8.39
C THR A 18 2.76 -11.73 7.64
N ARG A 19 1.58 -12.27 7.37
CA ARG A 19 0.42 -11.53 6.86
C ARG A 19 0.13 -10.26 7.65
N GLU A 20 0.15 -10.34 8.98
CA GLU A 20 -0.12 -9.18 9.85
C GLU A 20 0.98 -8.12 9.72
N ARG A 21 2.23 -8.52 9.46
CA ARG A 21 3.30 -7.57 9.20
C ARG A 21 3.05 -6.78 7.92
N ILE A 22 2.63 -7.42 6.83
CA ILE A 22 2.24 -6.73 5.59
C ILE A 22 1.06 -5.78 5.85
N ARG A 23 0.04 -6.22 6.59
CA ARG A 23 -1.13 -5.38 6.96
C ARG A 23 -0.72 -4.11 7.72
N GLN A 24 0.22 -4.23 8.67
CA GLN A 24 0.74 -3.08 9.41
C GLN A 24 1.52 -2.10 8.52
N ILE A 25 2.33 -2.63 7.59
CA ILE A 25 3.10 -1.81 6.64
C ILE A 25 2.15 -1.06 5.72
N GLU A 26 1.12 -1.71 5.19
CA GLU A 26 0.07 -1.11 4.37
C GLU A 26 -0.63 0.04 5.11
N ALA A 27 -1.13 -0.21 6.33
CA ALA A 27 -1.78 0.82 7.15
C ALA A 27 -0.85 2.02 7.40
N LYS A 28 0.44 1.76 7.66
CA LYS A 28 1.46 2.81 7.85
C LYS A 28 1.74 3.57 6.55
N ALA A 29 1.76 2.90 5.40
CA ALA A 29 1.96 3.51 4.09
C ALA A 29 0.78 4.41 3.72
N LEU A 30 -0.46 3.92 3.86
CA LEU A 30 -1.68 4.71 3.65
C LEU A 30 -1.70 5.95 4.53
N ARG A 31 -1.32 5.83 5.81
CA ARG A 31 -1.21 6.99 6.72
C ARG A 31 -0.20 8.01 6.22
N LYS A 32 0.95 7.57 5.67
CA LYS A 32 1.94 8.49 5.07
C LYS A 32 1.39 9.16 3.82
N LEU A 33 0.76 8.40 2.92
CA LEU A 33 0.23 8.93 1.66
C LEU A 33 -0.91 9.93 1.86
N ARG A 34 -1.67 9.84 2.97
CA ARG A 34 -2.70 10.83 3.35
C ARG A 34 -2.14 12.18 3.80
N HIS A 35 -0.84 12.29 4.09
CA HIS A 35 -0.23 13.57 4.50
C HIS A 35 -0.25 14.57 3.34
N PRO A 36 -0.64 15.85 3.55
CA PRO A 36 -0.84 16.83 2.47
C PRO A 36 0.31 16.88 1.46
N THR A 37 1.55 17.01 1.92
CA THR A 37 2.72 17.09 1.03
C THR A 37 2.91 15.89 0.10
N ARG A 38 2.34 14.72 0.42
CA ARG A 38 2.39 13.52 -0.42
C ARG A 38 1.08 13.33 -1.20
N SER A 39 -0.07 13.63 -0.59
CA SER A 39 -1.36 13.50 -1.24
C SER A 39 -1.59 14.54 -2.32
N ASP A 40 -0.93 15.71 -2.28
CA ASP A 40 -1.10 16.77 -3.28
C ASP A 40 -0.85 16.30 -4.73
N HIS A 41 0.12 15.42 -4.95
CA HIS A 41 0.37 14.84 -6.28
C HIS A 41 -0.71 13.84 -6.71
N LEU A 42 -1.33 13.17 -5.75
CA LEU A 42 -2.36 12.14 -5.98
C LEU A 42 -3.77 12.72 -6.06
N ARG A 43 -4.00 13.92 -5.49
CA ARG A 43 -5.31 14.58 -5.45
C ARG A 43 -5.88 14.86 -6.83
N SER A 44 -5.05 15.23 -7.80
CA SER A 44 -5.48 15.51 -9.18
C SER A 44 -6.15 14.31 -9.87
N PHE A 45 -5.92 13.08 -9.41
CA PHE A 45 -6.55 11.87 -9.93
C PHE A 45 -7.91 11.56 -9.30
N LEU A 46 -8.36 12.33 -8.30
CA LEU A 46 -9.66 12.16 -7.64
C LEU A 46 -10.74 13.10 -8.19
N ASP A 47 -10.37 14.10 -8.99
CA ASP A 47 -11.27 15.14 -9.50
C ASP A 47 -11.97 14.76 -10.83
N GLU A 48 -12.27 13.46 -11.03
CA GLU A 48 -13.13 12.93 -12.11
C GLU A 48 -14.51 12.50 -11.59
#